data_AF-A0A388MBK0-F1
#
_entry.id   AF-A0A388MBK0-F1
#
_cell.length_a   1.000
_cell.length_b   1.000
_cell.length_c   1.000
_cell.angle_alpha   90.00
_cell.angle_beta   90.00
_cell.angle_gamma   90.00
#
_symmetry.space_group_name_H-M   'P 1'
#
loop_
_entity.id
_entity.type
_entity.pdbx_description
1 polymer ?
#
loop_
_entity_poly.entity_id
_entity_poly.type
_entity_poly.pdbx_seq_one_letter_code
_entity_poly.pdbx_strand_id
1 'polypeptide(L)'
;MVDTRSGKTTAPYTQAQEEQADATLRERREKKELLKQAKLKAIAEEQAAKKKKLEEEMIRLQKEKMLKLQQEEEVKRKAAEEEAATEEEEVEEEPLERRRREERGESSGTKGEDAWMEKKISKWVANLSLGEDEEALLYVPQEEREPFARELEAMEDPLERQTAEDEETLELKFSMMREN
;
A
#
# COMPACT_ATOMS: atom_id res chain seq x y z
N MET A 1 28.60 -92.89 18.22
CA MET A 1 27.89 -92.65 16.94
C MET A 1 27.34 -91.24 16.99
N VAL A 2 28.10 -90.26 16.47
CA VAL A 2 27.67 -88.86 16.38
C VAL A 2 28.19 -88.33 15.06
N ASP A 3 27.29 -88.22 14.08
CA ASP A 3 27.55 -87.67 12.75
C ASP A 3 27.89 -86.18 12.84
N THR A 4 29.11 -85.82 12.45
CA THR A 4 29.57 -84.44 12.39
C THR A 4 29.14 -83.77 11.09
N ARG A 5 28.38 -82.68 11.23
CA ARG A 5 28.29 -81.52 10.32
C ARG A 5 27.99 -81.85 8.85
N SER A 6 26.69 -81.84 8.53
CA SER A 6 26.22 -81.49 7.17
C SER A 6 26.66 -80.06 6.86
N GLY A 7 27.76 -79.93 6.11
CA GLY A 7 28.28 -78.66 5.62
C GLY A 7 27.30 -78.07 4.62
N LYS A 8 26.92 -76.81 4.84
CA LYS A 8 26.07 -76.03 3.94
C LYS A 8 26.80 -75.86 2.60
N THR A 9 26.44 -76.67 1.61
CA THR A 9 26.97 -76.58 0.25
C THR A 9 26.48 -75.29 -0.38
N THR A 10 27.30 -74.25 -0.35
CA THR A 10 27.02 -73.00 -1.07
C THR A 10 27.24 -73.28 -2.55
N ALA A 11 26.15 -73.46 -3.30
CA ALA A 11 26.23 -73.55 -4.75
C ALA A 11 26.83 -72.25 -5.32
N PRO A 12 27.74 -72.33 -6.31
CA PRO A 12 28.33 -71.15 -6.91
C PRO A 12 27.25 -70.31 -7.61
N TYR A 13 27.42 -68.99 -7.52
CA TYR A 13 26.51 -68.01 -8.10
C TYR A 13 26.43 -68.18 -9.63
N THR A 14 25.21 -68.27 -10.16
CA THR A 14 24.99 -68.50 -11.60
C THR A 14 24.82 -67.18 -12.36
N GLN A 15 25.13 -67.16 -13.66
CA GLN A 15 24.98 -65.97 -14.52
C GLN A 15 23.57 -65.37 -14.48
N ALA A 16 22.53 -66.21 -14.40
CA ALA A 16 21.15 -65.76 -14.27
C ALA A 16 20.89 -64.99 -12.95
N GLN A 17 21.57 -65.35 -11.86
CA GLN A 17 21.49 -64.58 -10.62
C GLN A 17 22.23 -63.24 -10.76
N GLU A 18 23.37 -63.21 -11.46
CA GLU A 18 24.13 -62.00 -11.74
C GLU A 18 23.32 -60.97 -12.52
N GLU A 19 22.67 -61.39 -13.60
CA GLU A 19 21.79 -60.53 -14.39
C GLU A 19 20.58 -59.99 -13.59
N GLN A 20 20.01 -60.81 -12.70
CA GLN A 20 18.92 -60.36 -11.81
C GLN A 20 19.39 -59.32 -10.78
N ALA A 21 20.59 -59.48 -10.23
CA ALA A 21 21.19 -58.52 -9.32
C ALA A 21 21.48 -57.18 -10.02
N ASP A 22 21.98 -57.23 -11.25
CA ASP A 22 22.25 -56.04 -12.06
C ASP A 22 20.96 -55.34 -12.51
N ALA A 23 19.91 -56.10 -12.85
CA ALA A 23 18.60 -55.56 -13.18
C ALA A 23 17.98 -54.84 -11.98
N THR A 24 18.01 -55.45 -10.79
CA THR A 24 17.49 -54.83 -9.56
C THR A 24 18.32 -53.63 -9.10
N LEU A 25 19.63 -53.61 -9.35
CA LEU A 25 20.47 -52.44 -9.11
C LEU A 25 20.12 -51.26 -10.03
N ARG A 26 19.89 -51.52 -11.32
CA ARG A 26 19.43 -50.50 -12.27
C ARG A 26 18.06 -49.94 -11.88
N GLU A 27 17.10 -50.80 -11.60
CA GLU A 27 15.76 -50.42 -11.15
C GLU A 27 15.80 -49.55 -9.87
N ARG A 28 16.66 -49.90 -8.91
CA ARG A 28 16.85 -49.10 -7.68
C ARG A 28 17.45 -47.72 -7.95
N ARG A 29 18.32 -47.58 -8.96
CA ARG A 29 18.90 -46.28 -9.35
C ARG A 29 17.83 -45.40 -10.00
N GLU A 30 17.06 -45.95 -10.93
CA GLU A 30 15.94 -45.25 -11.59
C GLU A 30 14.89 -44.79 -10.58
N LYS A 31 14.48 -45.66 -9.65
CA LYS A 31 13.55 -45.28 -8.57
C LYS A 31 14.06 -44.13 -7.71
N LYS A 32 15.36 -44.10 -7.37
CA LYS A 32 15.96 -42.99 -6.62
C LYS A 32 15.95 -41.69 -7.42
N GLU A 33 16.15 -41.77 -8.72
CA GLU A 33 16.12 -40.60 -9.60
C GLU A 33 14.71 -40.02 -9.74
N LEU A 34 13.70 -40.87 -9.94
CA LEU A 34 12.30 -40.47 -9.94
C LEU A 34 11.88 -39.84 -8.59
N LEU A 35 12.35 -40.40 -7.46
CA LEU A 35 12.10 -39.80 -6.16
C LEU A 35 12.74 -38.41 -6.00
N LYS A 36 13.94 -38.20 -6.55
CA LYS A 36 14.58 -36.87 -6.55
C LYS A 36 13.79 -35.89 -7.42
N GLN A 37 13.38 -36.30 -8.61
CA GLN A 37 12.56 -35.47 -9.50
C GLN A 37 11.21 -35.13 -8.85
N ALA A 38 10.54 -36.10 -8.23
CA ALA A 38 9.29 -35.87 -7.52
C ALA A 38 9.45 -34.88 -6.36
N LYS A 39 10.53 -34.97 -5.58
CA LYS A 39 10.84 -34.00 -4.52
C LYS A 39 11.06 -32.59 -5.07
N LEU A 40 11.82 -32.45 -6.15
CA LEU A 40 12.04 -31.16 -6.79
C LEU A 40 10.74 -30.56 -7.33
N LYS A 41 9.89 -31.39 -7.95
CA LYS A 41 8.58 -30.97 -8.43
C LYS A 41 7.66 -30.54 -7.30
N ALA A 42 7.64 -31.28 -6.18
CA ALA A 42 6.85 -30.91 -5.00
C ALA A 42 7.30 -29.57 -4.40
N ILE A 43 8.61 -29.31 -4.33
CA ILE A 43 9.15 -28.03 -3.87
C ILE A 43 8.72 -26.90 -4.83
N ALA A 44 8.81 -27.11 -6.14
CA ALA A 44 8.37 -26.12 -7.13
C ALA A 44 6.87 -25.83 -7.04
N GLU A 45 6.03 -26.86 -6.87
CA GLU A 45 4.57 -26.71 -6.69
C GLU A 45 4.25 -25.97 -5.38
N GLU A 46 4.95 -26.24 -4.28
CA GLU A 46 4.78 -25.51 -3.03
C GLU A 46 5.15 -24.03 -3.17
N GLN A 47 6.26 -23.72 -3.84
CA GLN A 47 6.67 -22.34 -4.12
C GLN A 47 5.67 -21.63 -5.04
N ALA A 48 5.15 -22.30 -6.06
CA ALA A 48 4.11 -21.76 -6.94
C ALA A 48 2.81 -21.48 -6.18
N ALA A 49 2.41 -22.40 -5.29
CA ALA A 49 1.23 -22.21 -4.44
C ALA A 49 1.40 -21.03 -3.47
N LYS A 50 2.59 -20.83 -2.90
CA LYS A 50 2.89 -19.66 -2.05
C LYS A 50 2.79 -18.34 -2.82
N LYS A 51 3.37 -18.27 -4.03
CA LYS A 51 3.27 -17.08 -4.89
C LYS A 51 1.82 -16.76 -5.26
N LYS A 52 1.04 -17.77 -5.64
CA LYS A 52 -0.38 -17.59 -5.98
C LYS A 52 -1.20 -17.07 -4.80
N LYS A 53 -0.94 -17.56 -3.57
CA LYS A 53 -1.61 -17.07 -2.36
C LYS A 53 -1.32 -15.58 -2.09
N LEU A 54 -0.05 -15.17 -2.25
CA LEU A 54 0.35 -13.77 -2.10
C LEU A 54 -0.32 -12.88 -3.15
N GLU A 55 -0.35 -13.31 -4.41
CA GLU A 55 -1.03 -12.59 -5.51
C GLU A 55 -2.53 -12.43 -5.23
N GLU A 56 -3.20 -13.50 -4.77
CA GLU A 56 -4.61 -13.44 -4.38
C GLU A 56 -4.87 -12.48 -3.19
N GLU A 57 -3.99 -12.45 -2.19
CA GLU A 57 -4.08 -11.46 -1.10
C GLU A 57 -3.88 -10.03 -1.57
N MET A 58 -2.92 -9.78 -2.45
CA MET A 58 -2.68 -8.45 -3.04
C MET A 58 -3.91 -7.96 -3.81
N ILE A 59 -4.51 -8.82 -4.64
CA ILE A 59 -5.73 -8.49 -5.38
C ILE A 59 -6.90 -8.20 -4.42
N ARG A 60 -7.02 -8.95 -3.31
CA ARG A 60 -8.05 -8.68 -2.29
C ARG A 60 -7.84 -7.34 -1.61
N LEU A 61 -6.62 -7.02 -1.19
CA LEU A 61 -6.28 -5.75 -0.57
C LEU A 61 -6.54 -4.56 -1.51
N GLN A 62 -6.16 -4.69 -2.78
CA GLN A 62 -6.46 -3.67 -3.79
C GLN A 62 -7.96 -3.45 -3.97
N LYS A 63 -8.75 -4.54 -4.04
CA LYS A 63 -10.22 -4.44 -4.11
C LYS A 63 -10.82 -3.78 -2.87
N GLU A 64 -10.33 -4.13 -1.68
CA GLU A 64 -10.79 -3.53 -0.43
C GLU A 64 -10.44 -2.04 -0.34
N LYS A 65 -9.23 -1.67 -0.75
CA LYS A 65 -8.82 -0.25 -0.85
C LYS A 65 -9.72 0.53 -1.80
N MET A 66 -9.99 0.00 -3.00
CA MET A 66 -10.93 0.63 -3.94
C MET A 66 -12.32 0.81 -3.34
N LEU A 67 -12.84 -0.22 -2.65
CA LEU A 67 -14.15 -0.13 -2.01
C LEU A 67 -14.19 0.92 -0.90
N LYS A 68 -13.14 1.00 -0.08
CA LYS A 68 -13.02 2.03 0.98
C LYS A 68 -12.99 3.43 0.39
N LEU A 69 -12.24 3.66 -0.68
CA LEU A 69 -12.20 4.95 -1.37
C LEU A 69 -13.58 5.34 -1.91
N GLN A 70 -14.32 4.41 -2.51
CA GLN A 70 -15.68 4.66 -2.99
C GLN A 70 -16.63 5.04 -1.84
N GLN A 71 -16.53 4.36 -0.69
CA GLN A 71 -17.32 4.70 0.49
C GLN A 71 -16.97 6.08 1.04
N GLU A 72 -15.67 6.42 1.11
CA GLU A 72 -15.23 7.74 1.55
C GLU A 72 -15.72 8.85 0.61
N GLU A 73 -15.68 8.61 -0.70
CA GLU A 73 -16.21 9.55 -1.70
C GLU A 73 -17.73 9.73 -1.56
N GLU A 74 -18.48 8.64 -1.33
CA GLU A 74 -19.93 8.72 -1.09
C GLU A 74 -20.26 9.50 0.19
N VAL A 75 -19.48 9.31 1.27
CA VAL A 75 -19.65 10.08 2.52
C VAL A 75 -19.32 11.55 2.30
N LYS A 76 -18.23 11.88 1.60
CA LYS A 76 -17.90 13.28 1.27
C LYS A 76 -18.97 13.94 0.41
N ARG A 77 -19.53 13.22 -0.56
CA ARG A 77 -20.66 13.72 -1.38
C ARG A 77 -21.90 13.99 -0.52
N LYS A 78 -22.26 13.09 0.40
CA LYS A 78 -23.38 13.31 1.32
C LYS A 78 -23.15 14.47 2.28
N ALA A 79 -21.93 14.61 2.82
CA ALA A 79 -21.59 15.74 3.68
C ALA A 79 -21.67 17.08 2.93
N ALA A 80 -21.22 17.12 1.67
CA ALA A 80 -21.35 18.31 0.83
C ALA A 80 -22.81 18.64 0.46
N GLU A 81 -23.65 17.62 0.25
CA GLU A 81 -25.09 17.79 0.02
C GLU A 81 -25.82 18.30 1.29
N GLU A 82 -25.43 17.82 2.47
CA GLU A 82 -25.98 18.28 3.75
C GLU A 82 -25.52 19.71 4.08
N GLU A 83 -24.24 20.07 3.85
CA GLU A 83 -23.77 21.46 3.99
C GLU A 83 -24.48 22.41 3.01
N ALA A 84 -24.65 22.01 1.75
CA ALA A 84 -25.38 22.82 0.77
C ALA A 84 -26.86 23.00 1.15
N ALA A 85 -27.48 21.99 1.76
CA ALA A 85 -28.85 22.10 2.28
C ALA A 85 -28.95 23.01 3.51
N THR A 86 -27.94 23.00 4.40
CA THR A 86 -27.90 23.92 5.54
C THR A 86 -27.59 25.37 5.15
N GLU A 87 -26.77 25.58 4.10
CA GLU A 87 -26.47 26.91 3.57
C GLU A 87 -27.70 27.53 2.88
N GLU A 88 -28.56 26.74 2.22
CA GLU A 88 -29.85 27.23 1.72
C GLU A 88 -30.84 27.61 2.84
N GLU A 89 -30.81 26.95 4.00
CA GLU A 89 -31.66 27.28 5.15
C GLU A 89 -31.17 28.53 5.92
N GLU A 90 -29.84 28.70 6.11
CA GLU A 90 -29.27 29.91 6.71
C GLU A 90 -29.44 31.17 5.82
N VAL A 91 -29.40 31.02 4.48
CA VAL A 91 -29.64 32.13 3.55
C VAL A 91 -31.12 32.59 3.56
N GLU A 92 -32.07 31.75 3.99
CA GLU A 92 -33.46 32.17 4.21
C GLU A 92 -33.69 32.85 5.57
N GLU A 93 -32.93 32.51 6.62
CA GLU A 93 -33.01 33.16 7.95
C GLU A 93 -32.22 34.49 8.05
N GLU A 94 -31.05 34.62 7.42
CA GLU A 94 -30.23 35.83 7.46
C GLU A 94 -30.92 37.14 6.94
N PRO A 95 -31.79 37.15 5.91
CA PRO A 95 -32.46 38.37 5.47
C PRO A 95 -33.48 38.89 6.50
N LEU A 96 -33.98 38.04 7.40
CA LEU A 96 -34.94 38.43 8.44
C LEU A 96 -34.28 39.10 9.64
N GLU A 97 -33.10 38.65 10.07
CA GLU A 97 -32.40 39.22 11.23
C GLU A 97 -31.78 40.60 10.94
N ARG A 98 -31.30 40.84 9.72
CA ARG A 98 -30.69 42.13 9.34
C ARG A 98 -31.65 43.32 9.44
N ARG A 99 -32.96 43.08 9.33
CA ARG A 99 -33.97 44.15 9.40
C ARG A 99 -34.31 44.60 10.84
N ARG A 100 -33.87 43.86 11.88
CA ARG A 100 -34.13 44.21 13.29
C ARG A 100 -32.99 44.94 14.00
N ARG A 101 -31.75 44.90 13.47
CA ARG A 101 -30.56 45.40 14.19
C ARG A 101 -30.19 46.86 13.88
N GLU A 102 -30.75 47.45 12.82
CA GLU A 102 -30.40 48.81 12.39
C GLU A 102 -31.06 49.92 13.22
N GLU A 103 -31.97 49.57 14.14
CA GLU A 103 -32.71 50.53 14.98
C GLU A 103 -32.34 50.43 16.47
N ARG A 104 -31.07 50.14 16.83
CA ARG A 104 -30.63 50.35 18.22
C ARG A 104 -29.12 50.43 18.41
N GLY A 105 -28.62 51.65 18.61
CA GLY A 105 -27.42 51.84 19.43
C GLY A 105 -26.34 52.72 18.82
N GLU A 106 -26.59 54.02 18.80
CA GLU A 106 -25.56 55.03 18.93
C GLU A 106 -24.89 54.89 20.32
N SER A 107 -23.60 54.61 20.41
CA SER A 107 -22.69 55.25 21.40
C SER A 107 -21.22 54.81 21.25
N SER A 108 -20.39 55.81 20.99
CA SER A 108 -18.97 56.01 21.33
C SER A 108 -18.13 54.96 22.09
N GLY A 109 -16.85 54.88 21.68
CA GLY A 109 -15.73 54.78 22.62
C GLY A 109 -14.75 53.62 22.38
N THR A 110 -13.68 53.87 21.63
CA THR A 110 -12.32 53.24 21.63
C THR A 110 -12.12 51.72 21.70
N LYS A 111 -13.17 50.92 21.88
CA LYS A 111 -13.15 49.45 22.00
C LYS A 111 -13.48 48.74 20.68
N GLY A 112 -14.05 49.49 19.73
CA GLY A 112 -14.37 48.99 18.39
C GLY A 112 -13.14 48.79 17.51
N GLU A 113 -12.09 49.60 17.70
CA GLU A 113 -10.82 49.44 16.98
C GLU A 113 -10.07 48.20 17.45
N ASP A 114 -10.08 47.92 18.75
CA ASP A 114 -9.44 46.74 19.34
C ASP A 114 -10.14 45.45 18.87
N ALA A 115 -11.48 45.43 18.90
CA ALA A 115 -12.26 44.31 18.35
C ALA A 115 -12.05 44.14 16.83
N TRP A 116 -11.87 45.24 16.08
CA TRP A 116 -11.55 45.18 14.65
C TRP A 116 -10.13 44.65 14.39
N MET A 117 -9.16 45.06 15.21
CA MET A 117 -7.78 44.56 15.16
C MET A 117 -7.71 43.09 15.54
N GLU A 118 -8.36 42.66 16.63
CA GLU A 118 -8.45 41.25 17.04
C GLU A 118 -9.12 40.39 15.96
N LYS A 119 -10.14 40.90 15.26
CA LYS A 119 -10.80 40.18 14.17
C LYS A 119 -9.89 40.06 12.94
N LYS A 120 -9.07 41.08 12.66
CA LYS A 120 -8.01 40.98 11.64
C LYS A 120 -6.90 40.02 12.08
N ILE A 121 -6.42 40.09 13.31
CA ILE A 121 -5.40 39.18 13.84
C ILE A 121 -5.90 37.74 13.79
N SER A 122 -7.13 37.48 14.24
CA SER A 122 -7.73 36.13 14.21
C SER A 122 -7.86 35.60 12.79
N LYS A 123 -8.23 36.46 11.83
CA LYS A 123 -8.27 36.09 10.40
C LYS A 123 -6.88 35.82 9.82
N TRP A 124 -5.87 36.60 10.20
CA TRP A 124 -4.49 36.38 9.78
C TRP A 124 -3.88 35.12 10.42
N VAL A 125 -4.18 34.84 11.69
CA VAL A 125 -3.78 33.62 12.39
C VAL A 125 -4.47 32.39 11.78
N ALA A 126 -5.76 32.46 11.48
CA ALA A 126 -6.47 31.37 10.80
C ALA A 126 -5.90 31.09 9.40
N ASN A 127 -5.55 32.14 8.65
CA ASN A 127 -4.92 32.00 7.34
C ASN A 127 -3.50 31.44 7.41
N LEU A 128 -2.70 31.83 8.43
CA LEU A 128 -1.35 31.28 8.63
C LEU A 128 -1.41 29.81 9.07
N SER A 129 -2.31 29.47 9.99
CA SER A 129 -2.53 28.08 10.41
C SER A 129 -3.10 27.18 9.31
N LEU A 130 -3.68 27.75 8.25
CA LEU A 130 -4.17 26.99 7.08
C LEU A 130 -3.15 26.97 5.93
N GLY A 131 -2.19 27.91 5.88
CA GLY A 131 -1.30 28.13 4.74
C GLY A 131 0.10 27.51 4.85
N GLU A 132 0.50 27.00 6.02
CA GLU A 132 1.85 26.44 6.20
C GLU A 132 2.03 25.06 5.53
N ASP A 133 0.94 24.38 5.17
CA ASP A 133 0.99 23.06 4.52
C ASP A 133 0.91 23.11 2.97
N GLU A 134 0.48 24.22 2.36
CA GLU A 134 0.39 24.34 0.89
C GLU A 134 1.64 24.95 0.24
N GLU A 135 2.38 25.83 0.93
CA GLU A 135 3.53 26.53 0.33
C GLU A 135 4.80 25.65 0.28
N ALA A 136 4.88 24.61 1.13
CA ALA A 136 5.95 23.61 1.05
C ALA A 136 5.86 22.70 -0.18
N LEU A 137 4.70 22.61 -0.84
CA LEU A 137 4.51 21.81 -2.06
C LEU A 137 4.83 22.60 -3.35
N LEU A 138 4.97 23.92 -3.28
CA LEU A 138 5.25 24.79 -4.43
C LEU A 138 6.74 25.17 -4.57
N TYR A 139 7.60 24.78 -3.63
CA TYR A 139 9.05 24.98 -3.73
C TYR A 139 9.77 23.90 -4.54
N VAL A 140 9.06 22.99 -5.22
CA VAL A 140 9.69 22.12 -6.22
C VAL A 140 9.75 22.88 -7.55
N PRO A 141 10.95 23.22 -8.07
CA PRO A 141 11.09 23.93 -9.33
C PRO A 141 10.38 23.16 -10.45
N GLN A 142 9.62 23.88 -11.28
CA GLN A 142 8.85 23.30 -12.37
C GLN A 142 9.72 22.50 -13.37
N GLU A 143 11.01 22.84 -13.47
CA GLU A 143 12.03 22.14 -14.27
C GLU A 143 12.36 20.73 -13.76
N GLU A 144 12.16 20.43 -12.47
CA GLU A 144 12.37 19.09 -11.89
C GLU A 144 11.09 18.24 -11.91
N ARG A 145 9.92 18.91 -11.87
CA ARG A 145 8.61 18.26 -11.86
C ARG A 145 8.21 17.64 -13.21
N GLU A 146 8.59 18.26 -14.34
CA GLU A 146 8.29 17.73 -15.68
C GLU A 146 9.00 16.42 -16.05
N PRO A 147 10.32 16.27 -15.81
CA PRO A 147 11.00 15.00 -16.04
C PRO A 147 10.49 13.91 -15.09
N PHE A 148 10.23 14.25 -13.82
CA PHE A 148 9.69 13.32 -12.84
C PHE A 148 8.27 12.83 -13.20
N ALA A 149 7.38 13.73 -13.65
CA ALA A 149 6.05 13.35 -14.13
C ALA A 149 6.12 12.40 -15.34
N ARG A 150 7.10 12.58 -16.24
CA ARG A 150 7.31 11.68 -17.38
C ARG A 150 7.90 10.34 -16.97
N GLU A 151 8.76 10.31 -15.96
CA GLU A 151 9.33 9.10 -15.38
C GLU A 151 8.25 8.26 -14.66
N LEU A 152 7.36 8.91 -13.91
CA LEU A 152 6.16 8.29 -13.36
C LEU A 152 5.23 7.82 -14.47
N GLU A 153 5.02 8.61 -15.53
CA GLU A 153 4.17 8.20 -16.65
C GLU A 153 4.70 6.94 -17.36
N ALA A 154 6.03 6.79 -17.45
CA ALA A 154 6.70 5.61 -17.98
C ALA A 154 6.61 4.37 -17.08
N MET A 155 6.43 4.55 -15.76
CA MET A 155 6.14 3.46 -14.83
C MET A 155 4.68 3.03 -14.99
N GLU A 156 4.44 1.79 -15.44
CA GLU A 156 3.09 1.26 -15.70
C GLU A 156 2.43 0.74 -14.41
N ASP A 157 3.22 0.39 -13.38
CA ASP A 157 2.73 -0.12 -12.11
C ASP A 157 2.37 1.03 -11.13
N PRO A 158 1.10 1.17 -10.71
CA PRO A 158 0.69 2.19 -9.74
C PRO A 158 1.39 2.06 -8.38
N LEU A 159 1.87 0.86 -8.01
CA LEU A 159 2.59 0.67 -6.76
C LEU A 159 4.00 1.26 -6.83
N GLU A 160 4.69 1.08 -7.96
CA GLU A 160 6.04 1.60 -8.19
C GLU A 160 6.04 3.13 -8.31
N ARG A 161 5.00 3.70 -8.93
CA ARG A 161 4.77 5.15 -8.97
C ARG A 161 4.70 5.77 -7.58
N GLN A 162 3.89 5.17 -6.70
CA GLN A 162 3.73 5.68 -5.34
C GLN A 162 5.05 5.61 -4.55
N THR A 163 5.81 4.53 -4.70
CA THR A 163 7.10 4.41 -4.02
C THR A 163 8.14 5.41 -4.53
N ALA A 164 8.15 5.71 -5.82
CA ALA A 164 9.07 6.70 -6.40
C ALA A 164 8.73 8.13 -5.95
N GLU A 165 7.44 8.47 -5.86
CA GLU A 165 6.96 9.74 -5.26
C GLU A 165 7.34 9.87 -3.79
N ASP A 166 7.15 8.81 -3.00
CA ASP A 166 7.50 8.81 -1.57
C ASP A 166 9.03 8.91 -1.35
N GLU A 167 9.85 8.29 -2.21
CA GLU A 167 11.31 8.34 -2.11
C GLU A 167 11.86 9.74 -2.44
N GLU A 168 11.37 10.38 -3.51
CA GLU A 168 11.82 11.73 -3.90
C GLU A 168 11.41 12.79 -2.86
N THR A 169 10.19 12.69 -2.31
CA THR A 169 9.73 13.58 -1.24
C THR A 169 10.53 13.42 0.04
N LEU A 170 10.98 12.20 0.36
CA LEU A 170 11.88 11.96 1.49
C LEU A 170 13.27 12.54 1.22
N GLU A 171 13.78 12.40 0.01
CA GLU A 171 15.10 12.92 -0.37
C GLU A 171 15.17 14.45 -0.31
N LEU A 172 14.11 15.14 -0.76
CA LEU A 172 13.92 16.59 -0.58
C LEU A 172 13.83 17.00 0.89
N LYS A 173 13.12 16.23 1.72
CA LYS A 173 13.11 16.48 3.19
C LYS A 173 14.50 16.34 3.79
N PHE A 174 15.28 15.36 3.34
CA PHE A 174 16.65 15.15 3.82
C PHE A 174 17.63 16.22 3.33
N SER A 175 17.48 16.74 2.11
CA SER A 175 18.31 17.84 1.61
C SER A 175 18.04 19.13 2.39
N MET A 176 16.78 19.46 2.65
CA MET A 176 16.40 20.62 3.48
C MET A 176 16.92 20.53 4.92
N MET A 177 16.98 19.32 5.50
CA MET A 177 17.57 19.12 6.83
C MET A 177 19.10 19.23 6.84
N ARG A 178 19.77 19.10 5.69
CA ARG A 178 21.24 19.16 5.59
C ARG A 178 21.75 20.58 5.36
N GLU A 179 20.90 21.50 4.92
CA GLU A 179 21.25 22.89 4.60
C GLU A 179 20.95 23.89 5.74
N ASN A 180 20.60 23.42 6.95
CA ASN A 180 20.45 24.22 8.18
C ASN A 180 21.59 24.03 9.18
#